data_AF-A0A2T4JH58-F1
#
_entry.id   AF-A0A2T4JH58-F1
#
_cell.length_a   1.000
_cell.length_b   1.000
_cell.length_c   1.000
_cell.angle_alpha   90.00
_cell.angle_beta   90.00
_cell.angle_gamma   90.00
#
_symmetry.space_group_name_H-M   'P 1'
#
loop_
_entity.id
_entity.type
_entity.pdbx_description
1 polymer ?
#
loop_
_entity_poly.entity_id
_entity_poly.type
_entity_poly.pdbx_seq_one_letter_code
_entity_poly.pdbx_strand_id
1 'polypeptide(L)' 'MTIRRATDNTKALDAFMTAKSQIDAMLERLKTLSDDHFETHPDEINWGHVGTLNHYASLLRQITDAEFKEGDHAA' A
#
# COMPACT_ATOMS: atom_id res chain seq x y z
N MET A 1 -32.37 31.59 -9.14
CA MET A 1 -31.10 31.47 -8.39
C MET A 1 -31.12 30.13 -7.68
N THR A 2 -30.65 29.07 -8.33
CA THR A 2 -30.60 27.71 -7.75
C THR A 2 -29.41 27.61 -6.81
N ILE A 3 -29.69 27.60 -5.50
CA ILE A 3 -28.71 27.29 -4.47
C ILE A 3 -28.29 25.84 -4.71
N ARG A 4 -27.10 25.64 -5.29
CA ARG A 4 -26.44 24.34 -5.29
C ARG A 4 -26.19 24.03 -3.82
N ARG A 5 -27.04 23.22 -3.21
CA ARG A 5 -26.76 22.61 -1.91
C ARG A 5 -25.47 21.84 -2.11
N ALA A 6 -24.35 22.38 -1.64
CA ALA A 6 -23.11 21.62 -1.57
C ALA A 6 -23.47 20.35 -0.81
N THR A 7 -23.49 19.21 -1.51
CA THR A 7 -23.67 17.93 -0.86
C THR A 7 -22.58 17.86 0.20
N ASP A 8 -22.99 17.73 1.47
CA ASP A 8 -22.09 17.77 2.61
C ASP A 8 -21.19 16.52 2.57
N ASN A 9 -20.13 16.60 1.77
CA ASN A 9 -19.19 15.51 1.53
C ASN A 9 -18.26 15.29 2.72
N THR A 10 -18.46 16.03 3.81
CA THR A 10 -17.72 15.96 5.06
C THR A 10 -17.56 14.51 5.56
N LYS A 11 -18.61 13.69 5.50
CA LYS A 11 -18.55 12.27 5.88
C LYS A 11 -17.68 11.42 4.95
N ALA A 12 -17.76 11.67 3.64
CA ALA A 12 -16.95 10.95 2.65
C ALA A 12 -15.47 11.35 2.75
N LEU A 13 -15.20 12.64 3.02
CA LEU A 13 -13.86 13.16 3.24
C LEU A 13 -13.23 12.56 4.51
N ASP A 14 -13.98 12.51 5.61
CA ASP A 14 -13.51 11.91 6.86
C ASP A 14 -13.22 10.41 6.70
N ALA A 15 -14.11 9.67 6.03
CA ALA A 15 -13.90 8.27 5.70
C ALA A 15 -12.67 8.06 4.80
N PHE A 16 -12.46 8.94 3.82
CA PHE A 16 -11.29 8.91 2.94
C PHE A 16 -10.00 9.16 3.72
N MET A 17 -9.95 10.19 4.56
CA MET A 17 -8.78 10.51 5.38
C MET A 17 -8.45 9.38 6.36
N THR A 18 -9.49 8.77 6.95
CA THR A 18 -9.37 7.58 7.80
C THR A 18 -8.75 6.43 7.01
N ALA A 19 -9.32 6.07 5.85
CA ALA A 19 -8.80 5.00 5.01
C ALA A 19 -7.35 5.27 4.57
N LYS A 20 -7.02 6.51 4.18
CA LYS A 20 -5.66 6.90 3.81
C LYS A 20 -4.70 6.72 4.99
N SER A 21 -5.05 7.21 6.17
CA SER A 21 -4.18 7.08 7.36
C SER A 21 -3.93 5.63 7.74
N GLN A 22 -4.91 4.74 7.55
CA GLN A 22 -4.73 3.30 7.77
C GLN A 22 -3.72 2.70 6.79
N ILE A 23 -3.80 3.05 5.50
CA ILE A 23 -2.83 2.63 4.48
C ILE A 23 -1.44 3.17 4.82
N ASP A 24 -1.32 4.46 5.13
CA ASP A 24 -0.04 5.09 5.49
C ASP A 24 0.62 4.36 6.68
N ALA A 25 -0.15 4.04 7.72
CA ALA A 25 0.33 3.29 8.88
C ALA A 25 0.76 1.85 8.55
N MET A 26 0.06 1.18 7.63
CA MET A 26 0.44 -0.16 7.16
C MET A 26 1.76 -0.12 6.37
N LEU A 27 1.94 0.88 5.50
CA LEU A 27 3.15 1.07 4.73
C LEU A 27 4.35 1.42 5.63
N GLU A 28 4.14 2.26 6.64
CA GLU A 28 5.18 2.60 7.62
C GLU A 28 5.64 1.36 8.39
N ARG A 29 4.72 0.50 8.85
CA ARG A 29 5.07 -0.77 9.50
C ARG A 29 5.91 -1.67 8.60
N LEU A 30 5.54 -1.78 7.33
CA LEU A 30 6.29 -2.59 6.37
C LEU A 30 7.69 -2.03 6.13
N LYS A 31 7.82 -0.70 6.09
CA LYS A 31 9.12 -0.03 5.98
C LYS A 31 9.99 -0.30 7.20
N THR A 32 9.47 -0.16 8.41
CA THR A 32 10.19 -0.50 9.65
C THR A 32 10.65 -1.96 9.64
N LEU A 33 9.78 -2.87 9.20
CA LEU A 33 10.12 -4.29 9.08
C LEU A 33 11.22 -4.51 8.05
N SER A 34 11.19 -3.81 6.92
CA SER A 34 12.25 -3.84 5.92
C SER A 34 13.58 -3.30 6.44
N ASP A 35 13.57 -2.23 7.23
CA ASP A 35 14.76 -1.66 7.86
C ASP A 35 15.40 -2.65 8.86
N ASP A 36 14.56 -3.47 9.51
CA ASP A 36 14.98 -4.57 10.41
C ASP A 36 15.15 -5.92 9.68
N HIS A 37 15.42 -5.91 8.38
CA HIS A 37 15.67 -7.11 7.56
C HIS A 37 14.56 -8.18 7.63
N PHE A 38 13.32 -7.73 7.80
CA PHE A 38 12.16 -8.59 8.04
C PHE A 38 12.35 -9.54 9.24
N GLU A 39 12.96 -9.04 10.31
CA GLU A 39 13.27 -9.79 11.54
C GLU A 39 14.07 -11.07 11.24
N THR A 40 14.77 -11.12 10.09
CA THR A 40 15.50 -12.30 9.64
C THR A 40 17.00 -12.03 9.73
N HIS A 41 17.71 -12.89 10.47
CA HIS A 41 19.16 -12.82 10.52
C HIS A 41 19.79 -13.33 9.22
N PRO A 42 20.84 -12.67 8.69
CA PRO A 42 21.50 -13.09 7.45
C PRO A 42 21.92 -14.56 7.42
N ASP A 43 22.32 -15.11 8.56
CA ASP A 43 22.76 -16.50 8.71
C ASP A 43 21.61 -17.53 8.66
N GLU A 44 20.36 -17.08 8.84
CA GLU A 44 19.15 -17.90 8.83
C GLU A 44 18.39 -17.80 7.49
N ILE A 45 18.81 -16.88 6.59
CA ILE A 45 18.18 -16.68 5.29
C ILE A 45 18.25 -17.96 4.45
N ASN A 46 17.11 -18.34 3.88
CA ASN A 46 16.99 -19.48 2.99
C ASN A 46 15.97 -19.17 1.88
N TRP A 47 15.83 -20.07 0.91
CA TRP A 47 14.93 -19.89 -0.21
C TRP A 47 13.44 -19.74 0.18
N GLY A 48 13.03 -20.26 1.34
CA GLY A 48 11.71 -20.02 1.91
C GLY A 48 11.49 -18.55 2.27
N HIS A 49 12.47 -17.91 2.93
CA HIS A 49 12.45 -16.47 3.23
C HIS A 49 12.37 -15.63 1.95
N VAL A 50 13.15 -16.00 0.92
CA VAL A 50 13.10 -15.35 -0.40
C VAL A 50 11.72 -15.50 -1.04
N GLY A 51 11.10 -16.67 -0.95
CA GLY A 51 9.75 -16.92 -1.45
C GLY A 51 8.69 -16.03 -0.80
N THR A 52 8.77 -15.87 0.53
CA THR A 52 7.88 -14.98 1.30
C THR A 52 8.03 -13.52 0.87
N LEU A 53 9.26 -13.02 0.74
CA LEU A 53 9.49 -11.64 0.28
C LEU A 53 9.02 -11.41 -1.16
N ASN A 54 9.23 -12.37 -2.05
CA ASN A 54 8.71 -12.29 -3.42
C ASN A 54 7.19 -12.24 -3.46
N HIS A 55 6.51 -12.96 -2.55
CA HIS A 55 5.06 -12.89 -2.42
C HIS A 55 4.60 -11.49 -1.99
N TYR A 56 5.22 -10.90 -0.97
CA TYR A 56 4.90 -9.53 -0.53
C TYR A 56 5.17 -8.49 -1.62
N ALA A 57 6.29 -8.61 -2.33
CA ALA A 57 6.60 -7.73 -3.46
C ALA A 57 5.56 -7.83 -4.58
N SER A 58 5.05 -9.03 -4.88
CA SER A 58 3.99 -9.23 -5.88
C SER A 58 2.67 -8.55 -5.48
N LEU A 59 2.30 -8.60 -4.19
CA LEU A 59 1.10 -7.92 -3.69
C LEU A 59 1.22 -6.40 -3.79
N LEU A 60 2.36 -5.84 -3.38
CA LEU A 60 2.62 -4.40 -3.51
C LEU A 60 2.63 -3.96 -4.97
N ARG A 61 3.22 -4.77 -5.86
CA ARG A 61 3.22 -4.51 -7.30
C ARG A 61 1.80 -4.47 -7.84
N GLN A 62 0.95 -5.44 -7.53
CA GLN A 62 -0.45 -5.44 -7.97
C GLN A 62 -1.22 -4.17 -7.54
N ILE A 63 -0.99 -3.68 -6.32
CA ILE A 63 -1.59 -2.44 -5.82
C ILE A 63 -1.06 -1.24 -6.62
N THR A 64 0.25 -1.19 -6.85
CA THR A 64 0.91 -0.09 -7.58
C THR A 64 0.47 -0.08 -9.05
N ASP A 65 0.48 -1.23 -9.73
CA ASP A 65 0.05 -1.37 -11.12
C ASP A 65 -1.41 -0.93 -11.31
N ALA A 66 -2.29 -1.22 -10.33
CA ALA A 66 -3.69 -0.79 -10.35
C ALA A 66 -3.85 0.74 -10.26
N GLU A 67 -3.03 1.40 -9.42
CA GLU A 67 -3.06 2.86 -9.25
C GLU A 67 -2.39 3.61 -10.40
N PHE A 68 -1.26 3.11 -10.89
CA PHE A 68 -0.46 3.77 -11.92
C PHE A 68 -0.82 3.33 -13.35
N LYS A 69 -1.72 2.35 -13.51
CA LYS A 69 -2.10 1.76 -14.82
C LYS A 69 -0.88 1.29 -15.63
N GLU A 70 0.19 0.87 -14.97
CA GLU A 70 1.43 0.43 -15.64
C GLU A 70 1.24 -0.86 -16.47
N GLY A 71 0.07 -1.49 -16.40
CA GLY A 71 -0.33 -2.61 -17.26
C GLY A 71 -0.82 -2.26 -18.67
N ASP A 72 -0.98 -0.99 -19.05
CA ASP A 72 -1.54 -0.61 -20.39
C ASP A 72 -0.59 0.21 -21.29
N HIS A 73 0.64 0.51 -20.85
CA HIS A 73 1.62 1.25 -21.68
C HIS A 73 3.08 0.83 -21.47
N ALA A 74 3.38 -0.44 -21.71
CA ALA A 74 4.74 -0.88 -22.04
C ALA A 74 4.68 -1.92 -23.19
N ALA A 75 4.32 -1.43 -24.37
CA ALA A 75 4.59 -2.08 -25.65
C ALA A 75 5.90 -1.55 -26.24
#